data_AF-A0A183UJQ0-F1
#
_entry.id   AF-A0A183UJQ0-F1
#
_cell.length_a   1.000
_cell.length_b   1.000
_cell.length_c   1.000
_cell.angle_alpha   90.00
_cell.angle_beta   90.00
_cell.angle_gamma   90.00
#
_symmetry.space_group_name_H-M   'P 1'
#
loop_
_entity.id
_entity.type
_entity.pdbx_description
1 polymer ?
#
loop_
_entity_poly.entity_id
_entity_poly.type
_entity_poly.pdbx_seq_one_letter_code
_entity_poly.pdbx_strand_id
1 'polypeptide(L)'
;MSFKESDFTSLASRDIAAQLTQDVQQYANDPSCEVAWACKAAERASIHMNLLLGCNTVELSLNKQHAAIYECFREMFPEMNVENVAEADLKGENKMKWFTFCERFKDSVEEYNLGTILRMRADGAYSEENTIIVPKVQYFLYHLNLNNLIPLQTIHCRHSRSSSPSERRLEWAVSEMRVYFQIIFLAIEAARNKEGVNERAKEHYKREHERINREGGNIC
;
A
#
# COMPACT_ATOMS: atom_id res chain seq x y z
N MET A 1 -3.22 -26.17 17.65
CA MET A 1 -1.76 -25.97 17.85
C MET A 1 -1.58 -24.47 18.08
N SER A 2 -1.11 -24.07 19.26
CA SER A 2 -1.05 -22.65 19.65
C SER A 2 0.28 -22.07 19.17
N PHE A 3 0.25 -21.16 18.20
CA PHE A 3 1.42 -20.41 17.75
C PHE A 3 1.73 -19.31 18.75
N LYS A 4 3.01 -19.13 19.10
CA LYS A 4 3.47 -18.11 20.03
C LYS A 4 4.09 -16.95 19.26
N GLU A 5 4.06 -15.76 19.87
CA GLU A 5 4.62 -14.51 19.33
C GLU A 5 6.10 -14.63 18.90
N SER A 6 6.85 -15.55 19.53
CA SER A 6 8.24 -15.90 19.18
C SER A 6 8.42 -16.62 17.84
N ASP A 7 7.37 -17.23 17.30
CA ASP A 7 7.43 -17.96 16.02
C ASP A 7 7.51 -17.00 14.82
N PHE A 8 7.23 -15.71 15.02
CA PHE A 8 7.29 -14.66 14.00
C PHE A 8 8.61 -13.88 13.97
N THR A 9 9.59 -14.25 14.81
CA THR A 9 10.86 -13.52 14.91
C THR A 9 12.00 -14.13 14.08
N SER A 10 12.37 -13.38 13.04
CA SER A 10 13.69 -13.17 12.44
C SER A 10 14.27 -14.14 11.40
N LEU A 11 13.87 -15.42 11.32
CA LEU A 11 14.30 -16.30 10.22
C LEU A 11 13.18 -16.59 9.21
N ALA A 12 12.01 -17.06 9.66
CA ALA A 12 10.88 -17.31 8.77
C ALA A 12 10.43 -16.03 8.02
N SER A 13 10.43 -14.88 8.71
CA SER A 13 10.09 -13.59 8.12
C SER A 13 11.14 -13.09 7.12
N ARG A 14 12.40 -13.54 7.22
CA ARG A 14 13.45 -13.25 6.23
C ARG A 14 13.33 -14.16 5.01
N ASP A 15 13.06 -15.44 5.20
CA ASP A 15 12.90 -16.41 4.12
C ASP A 15 11.65 -16.12 3.28
N ILE A 16 10.54 -15.72 3.92
CA ILE A 16 9.32 -15.32 3.19
C ILE A 16 9.50 -13.93 2.53
N ALA A 17 10.23 -13.00 3.17
CA ALA A 17 10.59 -11.74 2.51
C ALA A 17 11.48 -11.96 1.28
N ALA A 18 12.38 -12.94 1.30
CA ALA A 18 13.16 -13.34 0.13
C ALA A 18 12.27 -13.96 -0.96
N GLN A 19 11.23 -14.72 -0.60
CA GLN A 19 10.24 -15.24 -1.56
C GLN A 19 9.42 -14.12 -2.21
N LEU A 20 9.14 -13.02 -1.51
CA LEU A 20 8.47 -11.84 -2.06
C LEU A 20 9.33 -11.07 -3.09
N THR A 21 10.62 -11.40 -3.24
CA THR A 21 11.49 -10.81 -4.27
C THR A 21 11.59 -11.64 -5.55
N GLN A 22 10.96 -12.81 -5.60
CA GLN A 22 10.97 -13.70 -6.77
C GLN A 22 9.81 -13.42 -7.75
N ASP A 23 9.99 -13.93 -8.97
CA ASP A 23 9.18 -13.72 -10.17
C ASP A 23 7.67 -13.88 -9.91
N VAL A 24 6.86 -12.90 -10.37
CA VAL A 24 5.42 -12.76 -10.05
C VAL A 24 4.59 -13.97 -10.49
N GLN A 25 5.11 -14.75 -11.44
CA GLN A 25 4.46 -15.96 -11.95
C GLN A 25 4.50 -17.15 -10.97
N GLN A 26 5.32 -17.09 -9.92
CA GLN A 26 5.47 -18.18 -8.93
C GLN A 26 4.68 -17.98 -7.65
N TYR A 27 3.89 -16.90 -7.52
CA TYR A 27 2.97 -16.73 -6.40
C TYR A 27 1.87 -17.79 -6.45
N ALA A 28 2.12 -18.94 -5.84
CA ALA A 28 1.07 -19.81 -5.36
C ALA A 28 0.23 -19.01 -4.34
N ASN A 29 -1.10 -19.16 -4.37
CA ASN A 29 -2.01 -18.56 -3.38
C ASN A 29 -1.78 -19.20 -2.00
N ASP A 30 -0.64 -18.92 -1.37
CA ASP A 30 -0.25 -19.41 -0.04
C ASP A 30 -0.62 -18.36 1.02
N PRO A 31 -1.45 -18.71 2.02
CA PRO A 31 -1.79 -17.82 3.13
C PRO A 31 -0.57 -17.27 3.90
N SER A 32 0.56 -17.96 3.91
CA SER A 32 1.78 -17.49 4.57
C SER A 32 2.42 -16.29 3.86
N CYS A 33 2.35 -16.24 2.52
CA CYS A 33 2.80 -15.09 1.74
C CYS A 33 1.94 -13.86 2.05
N GLU A 34 0.63 -14.07 2.23
CA GLU A 34 -0.32 -13.03 2.63
C GLU A 34 -0.01 -12.46 4.02
N VAL A 35 0.37 -13.32 4.99
CA VAL A 35 0.84 -12.89 6.33
C VAL A 35 2.10 -12.06 6.26
N ALA A 36 3.12 -12.57 5.57
CA ALA A 36 4.36 -11.82 5.44
C ALA A 36 4.15 -10.48 4.74
N TRP A 37 3.28 -10.43 3.72
CA TRP A 37 2.90 -9.19 3.05
C TRP A 37 2.27 -8.19 4.01
N ALA A 38 1.28 -8.62 4.81
CA ALA A 38 0.60 -7.77 5.79
C ALA A 38 1.56 -7.25 6.87
N CYS A 39 2.41 -8.13 7.42
CA CYS A 39 3.43 -7.74 8.39
C CYS A 39 4.40 -6.71 7.81
N LYS A 40 4.88 -6.91 6.58
CA LYS A 40 5.79 -5.96 5.91
C LYS A 40 5.14 -4.61 5.62
N ALA A 41 3.87 -4.63 5.22
CA ALA A 41 3.12 -3.41 4.99
C ALA A 41 2.91 -2.61 6.29
N ALA A 42 2.59 -3.29 7.39
CA ALA A 42 2.46 -2.66 8.71
C ALA A 42 3.81 -2.11 9.23
N GLU A 43 4.91 -2.85 9.06
CA GLU A 43 6.26 -2.37 9.39
C GLU A 43 6.59 -1.10 8.60
N ARG A 44 6.35 -1.08 7.28
CA ARG A 44 6.57 0.09 6.42
C ARG A 44 5.72 1.28 6.83
N ALA A 45 4.45 1.05 7.20
CA ALA A 45 3.57 2.11 7.68
C ALA A 45 4.06 2.73 9.00
N SER A 46 4.52 1.90 9.93
CA SER A 46 5.11 2.36 11.19
C SER A 46 6.37 3.20 10.95
N ILE A 47 7.27 2.73 10.08
CA ILE A 47 8.47 3.49 9.68
C ILE A 47 8.08 4.82 9.03
N HIS A 48 7.14 4.79 8.08
CA HIS A 48 6.66 5.99 7.41
C HIS A 48 6.04 6.98 8.40
N MET A 49 5.21 6.52 9.33
CA MET A 49 4.62 7.37 10.36
C MET A 49 5.70 8.02 11.24
N ASN A 50 6.72 7.27 11.65
CA ASN A 50 7.84 7.80 12.42
C ASN A 50 8.63 8.87 11.65
N LEU A 51 8.80 8.71 10.34
CA LEU A 51 9.41 9.74 9.50
C LEU A 51 8.56 11.01 9.49
N LEU A 52 7.24 10.88 9.23
CA LEU A 52 6.33 12.03 9.23
C LEU A 52 6.35 12.81 10.56
N LEU A 53 6.39 12.08 11.68
CA LEU A 53 6.43 12.68 13.02
C LEU A 53 7.80 13.30 13.37
N GLY A 54 8.88 12.72 12.85
CA GLY A 54 10.24 13.00 13.29
C GLY A 54 10.99 14.06 12.48
N CYS A 55 10.60 14.33 11.23
CA CYS A 55 11.36 15.23 10.36
C CYS A 55 10.51 16.29 9.65
N ASN A 56 11.17 17.25 9.01
CA ASN A 56 10.54 18.20 8.09
C ASN A 56 10.13 17.46 6.81
N THR A 57 8.83 17.36 6.53
CA THR A 57 8.30 16.53 5.45
C THR A 57 8.53 17.15 4.07
N VAL A 58 8.75 18.48 3.98
CA VAL A 58 9.06 19.16 2.70
C VAL A 58 10.42 18.72 2.14
N GLU A 59 11.35 18.36 3.04
CA GLU A 59 12.69 17.87 2.71
C GLU A 59 12.76 16.33 2.66
N LEU A 60 11.68 15.65 3.05
CA LEU A 60 11.62 14.19 3.12
C LEU A 60 11.48 13.57 1.73
N SER A 61 12.55 12.89 1.31
CA SER A 61 12.55 12.04 0.12
C SER A 61 12.48 10.57 0.51
N LEU A 62 11.43 9.89 0.06
CA LEU A 62 11.21 8.45 0.31
C LEU A 62 11.94 7.54 -0.69
N ASN A 63 12.43 8.08 -1.81
CA ASN A 63 13.07 7.30 -2.87
C ASN A 63 14.06 8.16 -3.68
N LYS A 64 15.07 7.53 -4.30
CA LYS A 64 16.06 8.21 -5.17
C LYS A 64 15.41 8.95 -6.34
N GLN A 65 14.31 8.44 -6.87
CA GLN A 65 13.53 9.00 -7.98
C GLN A 65 12.43 9.98 -7.54
N HIS A 66 12.42 10.43 -6.29
CA HIS A 66 11.31 11.23 -5.73
C HIS A 66 10.92 12.45 -6.58
N ALA A 67 11.90 13.22 -7.08
CA ALA A 67 11.61 14.38 -7.93
C ALA A 67 10.97 13.98 -9.26
N ALA A 68 11.53 12.97 -9.95
CA ALA A 68 11.01 12.48 -11.23
C ALA A 68 9.61 11.85 -11.09
N ILE A 69 9.38 11.11 -10.00
CA ILE A 69 8.08 10.54 -9.64
C ILE A 69 7.04 11.65 -9.46
N TYR A 70 7.37 12.70 -8.70
CA TYR A 70 6.48 13.84 -8.47
C TYR A 70 6.13 14.58 -9.77
N GLU A 71 7.13 14.91 -10.59
CA GLU A 71 6.93 15.62 -11.86
C GLU A 71 6.02 14.81 -12.80
N CYS A 72 6.31 13.53 -12.98
CA CYS A 72 5.49 12.65 -13.82
C CYS A 72 4.08 12.44 -13.23
N PHE A 73 3.94 12.40 -11.90
CA PHE A 73 2.65 12.27 -11.23
C PHE A 73 1.78 13.49 -11.52
N ARG A 74 2.31 14.71 -11.36
CA ARG A 74 1.55 15.94 -11.63
C ARG A 74 1.31 16.20 -13.12
N GLU A 75 2.13 15.66 -14.01
CA GLU A 75 1.83 15.64 -15.45
C GLU A 75 0.62 14.75 -15.77
N MET A 76 0.56 13.54 -15.22
CA MET A 76 -0.50 12.56 -15.52
C MET A 76 -1.79 12.77 -14.71
N PHE A 77 -1.67 13.34 -13.52
CA PHE A 77 -2.74 13.55 -12.54
C PHE A 77 -2.72 15.00 -12.00
N PRO A 78 -2.90 16.01 -12.86
CA PRO A 78 -2.73 17.41 -12.47
C PRO A 78 -3.70 17.83 -11.35
N GLU A 79 -4.95 17.36 -11.40
CA GLU A 79 -6.03 17.76 -10.49
C GLU A 79 -6.30 16.73 -9.38
N MET A 80 -5.50 15.66 -9.28
CA MET A 80 -5.75 14.64 -8.26
C MET A 80 -5.55 15.24 -6.86
N ASN A 81 -6.54 14.99 -5.99
CA ASN A 81 -6.50 15.38 -4.61
C ASN A 81 -5.58 14.43 -3.84
N VAL A 82 -4.47 14.96 -3.35
CA VAL A 82 -3.52 14.20 -2.52
C VAL A 82 -3.77 14.38 -1.03
N GLU A 83 -4.58 15.35 -0.62
CA GLU A 83 -4.99 15.50 0.79
C GLU A 83 -5.96 14.39 1.19
N ASN A 84 -6.89 14.03 0.30
CA ASN A 84 -7.87 12.96 0.50
C ASN A 84 -7.91 12.05 -0.73
N VAL A 85 -7.36 10.85 -0.58
CA VAL A 85 -7.31 9.82 -1.61
C VAL A 85 -8.34 8.75 -1.29
N ALA A 86 -9.28 8.55 -2.20
CA ALA A 86 -10.29 7.50 -2.13
C ALA A 86 -9.85 6.27 -2.95
N GLU A 87 -10.46 5.11 -2.66
CA GLU A 87 -10.22 3.91 -3.48
C GLU A 87 -10.57 4.11 -4.95
N ALA A 88 -11.57 4.96 -5.24
CA ALA A 88 -11.98 5.28 -6.61
C ALA A 88 -10.89 5.99 -7.41
N ASP A 89 -10.01 6.76 -6.76
CA ASP A 89 -8.91 7.48 -7.41
C ASP A 89 -7.81 6.53 -7.89
N LEU A 90 -7.66 5.39 -7.19
CA LEU A 90 -6.65 4.36 -7.47
C LEU A 90 -7.20 3.24 -8.37
N LYS A 91 -8.52 3.17 -8.54
CA LYS A 91 -9.24 2.11 -9.26
C LYS A 91 -10.06 2.71 -10.41
N GLY A 92 -10.92 1.90 -11.02
CA GLY A 92 -11.87 2.35 -12.05
C GLY A 92 -11.18 2.93 -13.29
N GLU A 93 -11.57 4.14 -13.68
CA GLU A 93 -11.14 4.81 -14.91
C GLU A 93 -9.65 5.22 -14.88
N ASN A 94 -9.09 5.48 -13.70
CA ASN A 94 -7.68 5.84 -13.54
C ASN A 94 -6.74 4.65 -13.65
N LYS A 95 -7.28 3.43 -13.74
CA LYS A 95 -6.50 2.21 -13.75
C LYS A 95 -5.43 2.19 -14.85
N MET A 96 -5.79 2.52 -16.08
CA MET A 96 -4.83 2.49 -17.20
C MET A 96 -3.76 3.59 -17.08
N LYS A 97 -4.14 4.75 -16.55
CA LYS A 97 -3.19 5.85 -16.28
C LYS A 97 -2.18 5.43 -15.22
N TRP A 98 -2.64 4.89 -14.11
CA TRP A 98 -1.77 4.38 -13.04
C TRP A 98 -0.88 3.24 -13.52
N PHE A 99 -1.38 2.31 -14.34
CA PHE A 99 -0.55 1.27 -14.94
C PHE A 99 0.58 1.88 -15.78
N THR A 100 0.23 2.81 -16.68
CA THR A 100 1.20 3.52 -17.53
C THR A 100 2.23 4.29 -16.70
N PHE A 101 1.79 4.93 -15.62
CA PHE A 101 2.67 5.62 -14.68
C PHE A 101 3.65 4.65 -14.02
N CYS A 102 3.15 3.53 -13.49
CA CYS A 102 3.97 2.56 -12.75
C CYS A 102 5.01 1.86 -13.64
N GLU A 103 4.64 1.54 -14.88
CA GLU A 103 5.57 0.95 -15.86
C GLU A 103 6.80 1.83 -16.13
N ARG A 104 6.69 3.16 -16.00
CA ARG A 104 7.83 4.08 -16.18
C ARG A 104 8.89 3.93 -15.07
N PHE A 105 8.47 3.49 -13.89
CA PHE A 105 9.31 3.50 -12.69
C PHE A 105 9.67 2.12 -12.17
N LYS A 106 9.04 1.04 -12.67
CA LYS A 106 9.22 -0.34 -12.19
C LYS A 106 10.68 -0.80 -12.12
N ASP A 107 11.50 -0.41 -13.09
CA ASP A 107 12.92 -0.82 -13.16
C ASP A 107 13.83 0.05 -12.28
N SER A 108 13.31 1.16 -11.75
CA SER A 108 14.04 2.14 -10.94
C SER A 108 13.64 2.16 -9.48
N VAL A 109 12.42 1.72 -9.17
CA VAL A 109 11.91 1.60 -7.80
C VAL A 109 12.19 0.20 -7.32
N GLU A 110 13.20 0.09 -6.45
CA GLU A 110 13.52 -1.14 -5.75
C GLU A 110 12.30 -1.64 -4.95
N GLU A 111 12.07 -2.96 -4.94
CA GLU A 111 11.02 -3.60 -4.13
C GLU A 111 9.61 -3.03 -4.36
N TYR A 112 9.30 -2.61 -5.59
CA TYR A 112 7.99 -2.03 -5.92
C TYR A 112 6.82 -2.98 -5.60
N ASN A 113 7.09 -4.28 -5.68
CA ASN A 113 6.17 -5.40 -5.43
C ASN A 113 5.90 -5.73 -3.96
N LEU A 114 6.59 -5.08 -3.01
CA LEU A 114 6.42 -5.36 -1.59
C LEU A 114 5.19 -4.65 -1.01
N GLY A 115 4.61 -5.29 0.02
CA GLY A 115 3.39 -4.84 0.67
C GLY A 115 3.53 -3.44 1.26
N THR A 116 2.57 -2.58 0.90
CA THR A 116 2.56 -1.16 1.26
C THR A 116 1.13 -0.75 1.50
N ILE A 117 0.91 0.13 2.46
CA ILE A 117 -0.39 0.72 2.77
C ILE A 117 -0.31 2.24 2.74
N LEU A 118 -1.41 2.86 2.32
CA LEU A 118 -1.49 4.29 2.07
C LEU A 118 -2.52 4.93 3.01
N ARG A 119 -2.20 6.10 3.54
CA ARG A 119 -3.17 6.92 4.27
C ARG A 119 -4.17 7.57 3.32
N MET A 120 -5.46 7.37 3.56
CA MET A 120 -6.54 8.01 2.79
C MET A 120 -6.47 9.52 2.94
N ARG A 121 -6.49 10.00 4.18
CA ARG A 121 -6.38 11.41 4.53
C ARG A 121 -4.98 11.73 5.01
N ALA A 122 -4.41 12.82 4.49
CA ALA A 122 -3.09 13.29 4.88
C ALA A 122 -3.06 13.88 6.30
N ASP A 123 -4.21 14.25 6.87
CA ASP A 123 -4.36 14.79 8.23
C ASP A 123 -4.61 13.74 9.32
N GLY A 124 -4.81 12.48 8.93
CA GLY A 124 -4.98 11.36 9.85
C GLY A 124 -3.72 10.52 9.98
N ALA A 125 -3.63 9.76 11.07
CA ALA A 125 -2.59 8.75 11.25
C ALA A 125 -2.93 7.49 10.44
N TYR A 126 -2.04 6.50 10.42
CA TYR A 126 -2.46 5.15 10.03
C TYR A 126 -3.44 4.61 11.07
N SER A 127 -4.58 4.13 10.57
CA SER A 127 -5.66 3.49 11.33
C SER A 127 -6.51 2.65 10.39
N GLU A 128 -7.37 1.78 10.93
CA GLU A 128 -8.32 1.00 10.12
C GLU A 128 -9.20 1.90 9.22
N GLU A 129 -9.64 3.05 9.74
CA GLU A 129 -10.52 3.99 9.04
C GLU A 129 -9.80 4.89 8.01
N ASN A 130 -8.48 5.06 8.16
CA ASN A 130 -7.69 5.98 7.33
C ASN A 130 -6.67 5.27 6.43
N THR A 131 -6.79 3.95 6.20
CA THR A 131 -5.80 3.17 5.45
C THR A 131 -6.41 2.45 4.26
N ILE A 132 -5.80 2.60 3.08
CA ILE A 132 -6.11 1.78 1.88
C ILE A 132 -5.07 0.68 1.74
N ILE A 133 -5.57 -0.53 1.52
CA ILE A 133 -4.79 -1.74 1.21
C ILE A 133 -5.17 -2.22 -0.20
N VAL A 134 -4.20 -2.33 -1.11
CA VAL A 134 -4.42 -2.96 -2.42
C VAL A 134 -3.27 -3.93 -2.74
N PRO A 135 -3.57 -5.17 -3.19
CA PRO A 135 -4.89 -5.76 -3.38
C PRO A 135 -5.36 -6.58 -2.18
N LYS A 136 -6.68 -6.77 -2.09
CA LYS A 136 -7.33 -7.67 -1.13
C LYS A 136 -6.58 -9.00 -1.01
N VAL A 137 -5.93 -9.16 0.12
CA VAL A 137 -5.48 -10.40 0.71
C VAL A 137 -6.72 -11.28 0.85
N GLN A 138 -6.85 -12.33 0.04
CA GLN A 138 -8.09 -13.11 -0.04
C GLN A 138 -8.29 -14.00 1.19
N TYR A 139 -7.28 -14.17 2.05
CA TYR A 139 -7.33 -15.06 3.20
C TYR A 139 -6.90 -14.46 4.55
N PHE A 140 -6.75 -13.14 4.70
CA PHE A 140 -6.18 -12.61 5.96
C PHE A 140 -7.05 -12.69 7.21
N LEU A 141 -8.36 -12.85 7.08
CA LEU A 141 -9.26 -12.74 8.24
C LEU A 141 -9.97 -14.04 8.62
N TYR A 142 -9.66 -15.17 7.97
CA TYR A 142 -10.32 -16.44 8.33
C TYR A 142 -9.57 -17.23 9.42
N HIS A 143 -8.27 -16.98 9.63
CA HIS A 143 -7.44 -17.79 10.54
C HIS A 143 -6.88 -17.04 11.76
N LEU A 144 -6.97 -15.71 11.81
CA LEU A 144 -6.77 -14.95 13.05
C LEU A 144 -8.12 -14.87 13.77
N ASN A 145 -8.34 -15.83 14.67
CA ASN A 145 -9.49 -15.93 15.56
C ASN A 145 -9.53 -14.77 16.58
N LEU A 146 -9.66 -13.53 16.10
CA LEU A 146 -10.04 -12.36 16.90
C LEU A 146 -11.52 -12.13 16.61
N ASN A 147 -12.38 -12.70 17.47
CA ASN A 147 -13.82 -12.49 17.42
C ASN A 147 -14.10 -10.98 17.48
N ASN A 148 -14.50 -10.37 16.35
CA ASN A 148 -15.49 -9.27 16.21
C ASN A 148 -15.33 -8.34 14.98
N LEU A 149 -14.83 -8.74 13.81
CA LEU A 149 -14.86 -7.84 12.64
C LEU A 149 -15.39 -8.48 11.34
N ILE A 150 -16.63 -8.06 11.04
CA ILE A 150 -17.32 -7.78 9.76
C ILE A 150 -16.77 -8.43 8.48
N PRO A 151 -17.61 -9.12 7.67
CA PRO A 151 -17.21 -9.64 6.36
C PRO A 151 -16.97 -8.50 5.36
N LEU A 152 -15.71 -8.32 4.95
CA LEU A 152 -15.37 -7.46 3.82
C LEU A 152 -15.91 -8.08 2.53
N GLN A 153 -16.86 -7.40 1.89
CA GLN A 153 -17.55 -7.91 0.69
C GLN A 153 -16.57 -8.31 -0.43
N THR A 154 -16.70 -9.56 -0.86
CA THR A 154 -15.95 -10.22 -1.93
C THR A 154 -16.36 -9.68 -3.30
N ILE A 155 -15.41 -9.15 -4.07
CA ILE A 155 -15.59 -9.02 -5.53
C ILE A 155 -14.92 -10.24 -6.15
N HIS A 156 -15.74 -11.18 -6.60
CA HIS A 156 -15.31 -12.39 -7.29
C HIS A 156 -15.04 -12.02 -8.75
N CYS A 157 -13.78 -11.83 -9.15
CA CYS A 157 -13.45 -11.74 -10.57
C CYS A 157 -13.49 -13.17 -11.14
N ARG A 158 -14.65 -13.57 -11.70
CA ARG A 158 -14.77 -14.85 -12.42
C ARG A 158 -13.83 -14.79 -13.62
N HIS A 159 -12.89 -15.73 -13.70
CA HIS A 159 -12.15 -15.99 -14.92
C HIS A 159 -13.13 -16.48 -15.99
N SER A 160 -13.57 -15.60 -16.90
CA SER A 160 -14.22 -16.04 -18.13
C SER A 160 -13.14 -16.51 -19.11
N ARG A 161 -13.12 -17.80 -19.46
CA ARG A 161 -12.19 -18.39 -20.44
C ARG A 161 -12.39 -17.91 -21.90
N SER A 162 -13.04 -16.76 -22.09
CA SER A 162 -13.47 -16.26 -23.40
C SER A 162 -13.30 -14.73 -23.55
N SER A 163 -12.30 -14.13 -22.92
CA SER A 163 -11.99 -12.71 -23.09
C SER A 163 -11.13 -12.47 -24.34
N SER A 164 -11.46 -11.43 -25.11
CA SER A 164 -10.73 -10.96 -26.30
C SER A 164 -9.27 -10.54 -25.96
N PRO A 165 -8.34 -10.41 -26.93
CA PRO A 165 -6.95 -10.01 -26.66
C PRO A 165 -6.81 -8.68 -25.90
N SER A 166 -7.71 -7.72 -26.14
CA SER A 166 -7.79 -6.44 -25.42
C SER A 166 -8.31 -6.60 -23.99
N GLU A 167 -9.29 -7.47 -23.76
CA GLU A 167 -9.81 -7.77 -22.42
C GLU A 167 -8.78 -8.54 -21.60
N ARG A 168 -8.04 -9.48 -22.20
CA ARG A 168 -6.93 -10.18 -21.52
C ARG A 168 -5.80 -9.23 -21.12
N ARG A 169 -5.53 -8.20 -21.92
CA ARG A 169 -4.54 -7.16 -21.60
C ARG A 169 -5.00 -6.30 -20.41
N LEU A 170 -6.30 -5.99 -20.35
CA LEU A 170 -6.90 -5.32 -19.20
C LEU A 170 -6.91 -6.23 -17.96
N GLU A 171 -7.29 -7.50 -18.08
CA GLU A 171 -7.27 -8.49 -17.00
C GLU A 171 -5.85 -8.71 -16.45
N TRP A 172 -4.84 -8.80 -17.32
CA TRP A 172 -3.43 -8.85 -16.91
C TRP A 172 -3.00 -7.57 -16.20
N ALA A 173 -3.30 -6.38 -16.74
CA ALA A 173 -3.05 -5.10 -16.06
C ALA A 173 -3.80 -4.98 -14.72
N VAL A 174 -4.96 -5.64 -14.57
CA VAL A 174 -5.71 -5.74 -13.30
C VAL A 174 -5.00 -6.62 -12.28
N SER A 175 -4.36 -7.71 -12.72
CA SER A 175 -3.58 -8.60 -11.87
C SER A 175 -2.20 -8.04 -11.51
N GLU A 176 -1.56 -7.30 -12.41
CA GLU A 176 -0.22 -6.71 -12.24
C GLU A 176 -0.23 -5.43 -11.41
N MET A 177 -1.34 -4.69 -11.39
CA MET A 177 -1.47 -3.51 -10.51
C MET A 177 -1.25 -3.79 -9.03
N ARG A 178 -1.45 -5.05 -8.63
CA ARG A 178 -1.16 -5.57 -7.30
C ARG A 178 0.29 -5.34 -6.88
N VAL A 179 1.17 -5.33 -7.87
CA VAL A 179 2.62 -5.26 -7.75
C VAL A 179 3.08 -3.81 -7.68
N TYR A 180 2.28 -2.82 -8.10
CA TYR A 180 2.75 -1.44 -8.24
C TYR A 180 2.34 -0.48 -7.12
N PHE A 181 1.76 -1.00 -6.03
CA PHE A 181 1.20 -0.14 -4.99
C PHE A 181 2.26 0.72 -4.28
N GLN A 182 3.50 0.25 -4.19
CA GLN A 182 4.63 1.06 -3.69
C GLN A 182 4.89 2.29 -4.55
N ILE A 183 4.80 2.18 -5.88
CA ILE A 183 5.04 3.30 -6.80
C ILE A 183 3.93 4.34 -6.66
N ILE A 184 2.68 3.88 -6.51
CA ILE A 184 1.52 4.74 -6.23
C ILE A 184 1.70 5.46 -4.89
N PHE A 185 2.08 4.73 -3.84
CA PHE A 185 2.38 5.30 -2.52
C PHE A 185 3.47 6.38 -2.61
N LEU A 186 4.58 6.09 -3.28
CA LEU A 186 5.68 7.03 -3.47
C LEU A 186 5.23 8.29 -4.23
N ALA A 187 4.36 8.16 -5.23
CA ALA A 187 3.83 9.28 -5.98
C ALA A 187 2.98 10.22 -5.11
N ILE A 188 2.05 9.64 -4.36
CA ILE A 188 1.13 10.39 -3.52
C ILE A 188 1.89 11.06 -2.37
N GLU A 189 2.77 10.34 -1.69
CA GLU A 189 3.57 10.93 -0.60
C GLU A 189 4.61 11.93 -1.11
N ALA A 190 5.16 11.75 -2.32
CA ALA A 190 6.01 12.77 -2.93
C ALA A 190 5.25 14.07 -3.19
N ALA A 191 4.03 13.98 -3.71
CA ALA A 191 3.15 15.13 -3.87
C ALA A 191 2.79 15.78 -2.52
N ARG A 192 2.38 14.99 -1.52
CA ARG A 192 2.07 15.50 -0.18
C ARG A 192 3.24 16.23 0.47
N ASN A 193 4.46 15.72 0.29
CA ASN A 193 5.68 16.34 0.81
C ASN A 193 6.03 17.62 0.04
N LYS A 194 6.10 17.55 -1.29
CA LYS A 194 6.48 18.70 -2.14
C LYS A 194 5.49 19.85 -2.07
N GLU A 195 4.21 19.56 -1.91
CA GLU A 195 3.15 20.56 -1.81
C GLU A 195 2.91 21.02 -0.36
N GLY A 196 3.69 20.49 0.60
CA GLY A 196 3.63 20.84 2.01
C GLY A 196 2.34 20.40 2.71
N VAL A 197 1.56 19.49 2.12
CA VAL A 197 0.33 18.94 2.72
C VAL A 197 0.65 18.23 4.03
N ASN A 198 1.66 17.35 4.01
CA ASN A 198 2.09 16.61 5.20
C ASN A 198 2.63 17.54 6.30
N GLU A 199 3.27 18.65 5.93
CA GLU A 199 3.79 19.60 6.90
C GLU A 199 2.67 20.41 7.54
N ARG A 200 1.71 20.91 6.74
CA ARG A 200 0.53 21.64 7.24
C ARG A 200 -0.32 20.78 8.16
N ALA A 201 -0.46 19.49 7.85
CA ALA A 201 -1.33 18.58 8.59
C ALA A 201 -0.66 17.90 9.81
N LYS A 202 0.63 18.21 10.09
CA LYS A 202 1.44 17.49 11.09
C LYS A 202 0.84 17.41 12.48
N GLU A 203 0.32 18.52 12.96
CA GLU A 203 -0.30 18.58 14.28
C GLU A 203 -1.59 17.75 14.36
N HIS A 204 -2.27 17.51 13.25
CA HIS A 204 -3.49 16.69 13.22
C HIS A 204 -3.17 15.22 13.34
N TYR A 205 -2.32 14.68 12.44
CA TYR A 205 -1.99 13.26 12.49
C TYR A 205 -1.14 12.88 13.69
N LYS A 206 -0.37 13.81 14.27
CA LYS A 206 0.35 13.59 15.52
C LYS A 206 -0.62 13.34 16.68
N ARG A 207 -1.60 14.23 16.86
CA ARG A 207 -2.62 14.08 17.92
C ARG A 207 -3.45 12.82 17.72
N GLU A 208 -3.79 12.48 16.49
CA GLU A 208 -4.52 11.25 16.17
C GLU A 208 -3.69 10.00 16.48
N HIS A 209 -2.40 9.98 16.12
CA HIS A 209 -1.49 8.88 16.43
C HIS A 209 -1.31 8.68 17.95
N GLU A 210 -1.12 9.77 18.71
CA GLU A 210 -1.03 9.73 20.17
C GLU A 210 -2.34 9.26 20.82
N ARG A 211 -3.50 9.58 20.23
CA ARG A 211 -4.80 9.08 20.68
C ARG A 211 -4.91 7.57 20.46
N ILE A 212 -4.63 7.09 19.25
CA ILE A 212 -4.69 5.66 18.90
C ILE A 212 -3.79 4.84 19.84
N ASN A 213 -2.54 5.30 20.06
CA ASN A 213 -1.59 4.61 20.94
C ASN A 213 -2.07 4.55 22.39
N ARG A 214 -2.74 5.60 22.92
CA ARG A 214 -3.28 5.61 24.28
C ARG A 214 -4.51 4.72 24.45
N GLU A 215 -5.35 4.64 23.41
CA GLU A 215 -6.57 3.84 23.42
C GLU A 215 -6.30 2.34 23.14
N GLY A 216 -5.05 1.97 22.85
CA GLY A 216 -4.68 0.62 22.46
C GLY A 216 -5.29 0.21 21.12
N GLY A 217 -5.61 1.20 20.27
CA GLY A 217 -6.17 0.97 18.95
C GLY A 217 -5.15 0.32 18.01
N ASN A 218 -5.63 -0.50 17.09
CA ASN A 218 -4.79 -1.04 16.02
C ASN A 218 -4.39 0.10 15.06
N ILE A 219 -3.09 0.23 14.84
CA ILE A 219 -2.51 1.23 13.95
C ILE A 219 -2.79 0.87 12.47
N CYS A 220 -2.96 -0.42 12.17
CA CYS A 220 -3.31 -0.96 10.85
C CYS A 220 -4.02 -2.31 11.01
#